data_AF-Q7U433-F1
#
_entry.id   AF-Q7U433-F1
#
_cell.length_a   1.000
_cell.length_b   1.000
_cell.length_c   1.000
_cell.angle_alpha   90.00
_cell.angle_beta   90.00
_cell.angle_gamma   90.00
#
_symmetry.space_group_name_H-M   'P 1'
#
loop_
_entity.id
_entity.type
_entity.pdbx_description
1 polymer ?
#
loop_
_entity_poly.entity_id
_entity_poly.type
_entity_poly.pdbx_seq_one_letter_code
_entity_poly.pdbx_strand_id
1 'polypeptide(L)'
;MTTSTTTKDRHITDEEFEDILESDTSQKLSMSIERQPSALSQSDIEPGLQETFNENWEASIISGLTPDQIRLLKERTYYANKYYWAAGKSIRETARYLAEIRENCQTGTWMALCESNKLNISSSKARELANVWDKWLKHDYTIPELALVDVSTRTLNFVANIKDEETKLKAVGLLRDGNKISEDKLKAILKEKKTATDEEKAKAKLKKELDEIEKDASLTDYSKLVKKSIKQSEFKLSQMPARIKKLQQENKELEEKLDALKEAAKGPEEAKAYIEKIRATAQAKREETSFARKG
;
A
#
# COMPACT_ATOMS: atom_id res chain seq x y z
N MET A 1 87.19 -21.81 44.79
CA MET A 1 87.19 -21.88 43.32
C MET A 1 86.17 -20.89 42.81
N THR A 2 86.66 -19.76 42.29
CA THR A 2 85.93 -18.59 41.83
C THR A 2 85.89 -18.60 40.30
N THR A 3 84.69 -18.58 39.70
CA THR A 3 84.52 -18.40 38.25
C THR A 3 83.92 -17.02 37.96
N SER A 4 84.75 -16.18 37.36
CA SER A 4 84.44 -14.83 36.89
C SER A 4 83.80 -14.89 35.50
N THR A 5 82.55 -14.43 35.37
CA THR A 5 81.88 -14.16 34.09
C THR A 5 82.37 -12.83 33.54
N THR A 6 82.99 -12.84 32.36
CA THR A 6 83.41 -11.63 31.64
C THR A 6 82.54 -11.50 30.40
N THR A 7 81.56 -10.60 30.44
CA THR A 7 80.73 -10.20 29.30
C THR A 7 81.58 -9.28 28.43
N LYS A 8 81.85 -9.67 27.17
CA LYS A 8 82.49 -8.81 26.18
C LYS A 8 81.40 -8.09 25.38
N ASP A 9 81.27 -6.79 25.61
CA ASP A 9 80.55 -5.88 24.73
C ASP A 9 81.20 -5.89 23.34
N ARG A 10 80.42 -6.25 22.32
CA ARG A 10 80.77 -6.02 20.92
C ARG A 10 80.09 -4.73 20.46
N HIS A 11 80.91 -3.74 20.16
CA HIS A 11 80.51 -2.51 19.51
C HIS A 11 80.43 -2.80 18.01
N ILE A 12 79.21 -2.84 17.46
CA ILE A 12 78.96 -2.99 16.02
C ILE A 12 79.23 -1.61 15.38
N THR A 13 80.09 -1.57 14.38
CA THR A 13 80.40 -0.35 13.61
C THR A 13 79.41 -0.16 12.47
N ASP A 14 79.12 1.08 12.08
CA ASP A 14 78.12 1.43 11.06
C ASP A 14 78.39 0.80 9.66
N GLU A 15 79.61 0.32 9.39
CA GLU A 15 79.93 -0.46 8.17
C GLU A 15 79.45 -1.93 8.22
N GLU A 16 79.22 -2.51 9.41
CA GLU A 16 78.63 -3.86 9.55
C GLU A 16 77.09 -3.83 9.45
N PHE A 17 76.47 -2.64 9.41
CA PHE A 17 75.01 -2.49 9.30
C PHE A 17 74.53 -2.41 7.84
N GLU A 18 75.39 -1.96 6.91
CA GLU A 18 75.07 -1.94 5.47
C GLU A 18 75.26 -3.32 4.81
N ASP A 19 76.20 -4.14 5.26
CA ASP A 19 76.39 -5.53 4.78
C ASP A 19 75.27 -6.49 5.23
N ILE A 20 74.44 -6.09 6.21
CA ILE A 20 73.26 -6.85 6.65
C ILE A 20 72.00 -6.44 5.85
N LEU A 21 72.02 -5.29 5.17
CA LEU A 21 70.88 -4.78 4.40
C LEU A 21 70.99 -5.04 2.89
N GLU A 22 72.16 -5.38 2.36
CA GLU A 22 72.35 -5.73 0.94
C GLU A 22 72.35 -7.24 0.63
N SER A 23 72.33 -8.13 1.63
CA SER A 23 72.38 -9.59 1.40
C SER A 23 71.03 -10.32 1.33
N ASP A 24 69.89 -9.63 1.44
CA ASP A 24 68.56 -10.27 1.46
C ASP A 24 67.60 -9.82 0.35
N THR A 25 68.15 -9.23 -0.72
CA THR A 25 67.39 -8.87 -1.95
C THR A 25 67.84 -9.68 -3.16
N SER A 26 68.02 -10.99 -3.02
CA SER A 26 68.08 -11.91 -4.18
C SER A 26 67.89 -13.38 -3.81
N GLN A 27 66.90 -13.71 -2.97
CA GLN A 27 66.22 -14.98 -3.19
C GLN A 27 65.28 -14.80 -4.38
N LYS A 28 65.84 -14.97 -5.59
CA LYS A 28 65.10 -15.55 -6.70
C LYS A 28 64.47 -16.82 -6.14
N LEU A 29 63.19 -16.73 -5.76
CA LEU A 29 62.29 -17.87 -5.68
C LEU A 29 62.39 -18.52 -7.06
N SER A 30 63.32 -19.47 -7.18
CA SER A 30 63.27 -20.52 -8.18
C SER A 30 61.99 -21.26 -7.85
N MET A 31 60.88 -20.78 -8.42
CA MET A 31 59.69 -21.58 -8.57
C MET A 31 60.15 -22.79 -9.38
N SER A 32 60.48 -23.87 -8.68
CA SER A 32 60.43 -25.20 -9.25
C SER A 32 59.01 -25.33 -9.79
N ILE A 33 58.85 -25.13 -11.10
CA ILE A 33 57.66 -25.50 -11.86
C ILE A 33 57.68 -27.02 -11.92
N GLU A 34 57.42 -27.64 -10.78
CA GLU A 34 57.09 -29.05 -10.69
C GLU A 34 55.68 -29.14 -10.13
N ARG A 35 54.73 -28.98 -11.06
CA ARG A 35 53.43 -29.66 -11.14
C ARG A 35 52.72 -29.19 -12.42
N GLN A 36 52.83 -29.97 -13.50
CA GLN A 36 51.65 -30.29 -14.32
C GLN A 36 51.09 -31.59 -13.71
N PRO A 37 49.76 -31.84 -13.59
CA PRO A 37 48.61 -31.37 -14.39
C PRO A 37 47.58 -30.59 -13.51
N SER A 38 46.46 -30.01 -13.96
CA SER A 38 45.43 -30.52 -14.88
C SER A 38 44.64 -29.39 -15.53
N ALA A 39 44.43 -29.47 -16.84
CA ALA A 39 43.21 -28.93 -17.43
C ALA A 39 42.05 -29.55 -16.64
N LEU A 40 41.22 -28.74 -15.98
CA LEU A 40 39.99 -29.22 -15.34
C LEU A 40 39.28 -30.12 -16.34
N SER A 41 39.23 -31.42 -16.07
CA SER A 41 38.47 -32.34 -16.89
C SER A 41 36.99 -32.05 -16.65
N GLN A 42 36.13 -32.29 -17.64
CA GLN A 42 34.68 -32.17 -17.44
C GLN A 42 34.18 -33.01 -16.25
N SER A 43 34.89 -34.09 -15.91
CA SER A 43 34.63 -34.93 -14.73
C SER A 43 34.86 -34.23 -13.38
N ASP A 44 35.64 -33.16 -13.35
CA ASP A 44 36.04 -32.46 -12.12
C ASP A 44 35.11 -31.27 -11.79
N ILE A 45 34.13 -31.01 -12.68
CA ILE A 45 33.19 -29.89 -12.57
C ILE A 45 31.95 -30.36 -11.81
N GLU A 46 31.61 -29.64 -10.75
CA GLU A 46 30.36 -29.86 -10.02
C GLU A 46 29.16 -29.81 -10.98
N PRO A 47 28.20 -30.74 -10.92
CA PRO A 47 27.08 -30.80 -11.86
C PRO A 47 26.33 -29.46 -12.01
N GLY A 48 26.17 -28.70 -10.92
CA GLY A 48 25.53 -27.39 -10.92
C GLY A 48 26.35 -26.23 -11.50
N LEU A 49 27.58 -26.48 -11.96
CA LEU A 49 28.49 -25.49 -12.56
C LEU A 49 28.87 -25.83 -14.01
N GLN A 50 28.43 -26.98 -14.53
CA GLN A 50 28.76 -27.43 -15.89
C GLN A 50 28.31 -26.41 -16.96
N GLU A 51 27.15 -25.79 -16.81
CA GLU A 51 26.66 -24.76 -17.75
C GLU A 51 27.48 -23.46 -17.71
N THR A 52 28.07 -23.12 -16.56
CA THR A 52 28.92 -21.93 -16.40
C THR A 52 30.38 -22.17 -16.80
N PHE A 53 30.80 -23.45 -16.87
CA PHE A 53 32.10 -23.82 -17.39
C PHE A 53 32.03 -23.87 -18.91
N ASN A 54 32.02 -22.70 -19.53
CA ASN A 54 32.12 -22.59 -20.98
C ASN A 54 33.60 -22.64 -21.39
N GLU A 55 33.97 -23.61 -22.23
CA GLU A 55 35.32 -23.69 -22.78
C GLU A 55 35.57 -22.64 -23.87
N ASN A 56 34.50 -22.14 -24.49
CA ASN A 56 34.51 -21.17 -25.56
C ASN A 56 34.38 -19.75 -24.99
N TRP A 57 35.52 -19.15 -24.66
CA TRP A 57 35.60 -17.78 -24.16
C TRP A 57 35.61 -16.79 -25.33
N GLU A 58 34.90 -15.68 -25.19
CA GLU A 58 34.89 -14.63 -26.20
C GLU A 58 36.30 -14.08 -26.45
N ALA A 59 36.62 -13.81 -27.71
CA ALA A 59 37.92 -13.27 -28.10
C ALA A 59 38.23 -11.95 -27.38
N SER A 60 37.21 -11.15 -27.06
CA SER A 60 37.32 -9.92 -26.26
C SER A 60 37.94 -10.14 -24.87
N ILE A 61 37.72 -11.31 -24.26
CA ILE A 61 38.18 -11.64 -22.90
C ILE A 61 39.62 -12.20 -22.91
N ILE A 62 39.97 -12.95 -23.96
CA ILE A 62 41.26 -13.66 -24.06
C ILE A 62 42.27 -13.00 -24.99
N SER A 63 41.89 -11.93 -25.70
CA SER A 63 42.80 -11.21 -26.59
C SER A 63 44.01 -10.66 -25.83
N GLY A 64 45.20 -10.89 -26.38
CA GLY A 64 46.46 -10.45 -25.77
C GLY A 64 46.98 -11.34 -24.63
N LEU A 65 46.26 -12.41 -24.26
CA LEU A 65 46.73 -13.39 -23.28
C LEU A 65 47.47 -14.55 -23.95
N THR A 66 48.55 -14.99 -23.32
CA THR A 66 49.25 -16.23 -23.69
C THR A 66 48.39 -17.47 -23.34
N PRO A 67 48.61 -18.63 -23.98
CA PRO A 67 47.86 -19.85 -23.66
C PRO A 67 47.87 -20.23 -22.17
N ASP A 68 49.00 -20.06 -21.48
CA ASP A 68 49.11 -20.34 -20.04
C ASP A 68 48.29 -19.36 -19.18
N GLN A 69 48.25 -18.08 -19.56
CA GLN A 69 47.40 -17.09 -18.91
C GLN A 69 45.92 -17.39 -19.12
N ILE A 70 45.53 -17.82 -20.33
CA ILE A 70 44.15 -18.26 -20.62
C ILE A 70 43.80 -19.48 -19.77
N ARG A 71 44.68 -20.47 -19.69
CA ARG A 71 44.48 -21.67 -18.85
C ARG A 71 44.29 -21.29 -17.38
N LEU A 72 45.17 -20.44 -16.84
CA LEU A 72 45.08 -19.98 -15.46
C LEU A 72 43.80 -19.16 -15.21
N LEU A 73 43.41 -18.28 -16.14
CA LEU A 73 42.18 -17.50 -16.04
C LEU A 73 40.95 -18.39 -15.94
N LYS A 74 40.85 -19.41 -16.81
CA LYS A 74 39.77 -20.40 -16.80
C LYS A 74 39.71 -21.15 -15.47
N GLU A 75 40.86 -21.64 -15.00
CA GLU A 75 40.97 -22.36 -13.74
C GLU A 75 40.54 -21.50 -12.54
N ARG A 76 41.04 -20.26 -12.44
CA ARG A 76 40.68 -19.34 -11.36
C ARG A 76 39.21 -18.93 -11.39
N THR A 77 38.64 -18.74 -12.59
CA THR A 77 37.21 -18.44 -12.75
C THR A 77 36.34 -19.60 -12.27
N TYR A 78 36.70 -20.84 -12.62
CA TYR A 78 36.02 -22.01 -12.09
C TYR A 78 36.01 -22.03 -10.56
N TYR A 79 37.17 -21.84 -9.92
CA TYR A 79 37.24 -21.86 -8.45
C TYR A 79 36.44 -20.70 -7.82
N ALA A 80 36.46 -19.51 -8.41
CA ALA A 80 35.62 -18.40 -7.96
C ALA A 80 34.13 -18.77 -7.99
N ASN A 81 33.66 -19.33 -9.12
CA ASN A 81 32.27 -19.79 -9.26
C ASN A 81 31.94 -20.95 -8.31
N LYS A 82 32.88 -21.88 -8.10
CA LYS A 82 32.73 -23.00 -7.17
C LYS A 82 32.51 -22.53 -5.74
N TYR A 83 33.32 -21.61 -5.25
CA TYR A 83 33.17 -21.08 -3.90
C TYR A 83 31.92 -20.22 -3.75
N TYR A 84 31.54 -19.48 -4.80
CA TYR A 84 30.29 -18.73 -4.80
C TYR A 84 29.07 -19.65 -4.75
N TRP A 85 29.04 -20.72 -5.57
CA TRP A 85 28.01 -21.75 -5.52
C TRP A 85 27.93 -22.45 -4.16
N ALA A 86 29.09 -22.78 -3.56
CA ALA A 86 29.15 -23.37 -2.23
C ALA A 86 28.59 -22.44 -1.15
N ALA A 87 28.71 -21.12 -1.30
CA ALA A 87 28.06 -20.16 -0.41
C ALA A 87 26.52 -20.27 -0.49
N GLY A 88 25.96 -20.47 -1.68
CA GLY A 88 24.52 -20.68 -1.88
C GLY A 88 24.03 -21.96 -1.22
N LYS A 89 24.76 -23.05 -1.43
CA LYS A 89 24.51 -24.34 -0.75
C LYS A 89 24.56 -24.18 0.77
N SER A 90 25.52 -23.40 1.27
CA SER A 90 25.64 -23.11 2.70
C SER A 90 24.43 -22.34 3.24
N ILE A 91 23.87 -21.40 2.48
CA ILE A 91 22.63 -20.69 2.86
C ILE A 91 21.47 -21.68 2.97
N ARG A 92 21.30 -22.57 1.97
CA ARG A 92 20.24 -23.59 1.97
C ARG A 92 20.34 -24.51 3.18
N GLU A 93 21.52 -25.09 3.41
CA GLU A 93 21.74 -25.99 4.55
C GLU A 93 21.58 -25.28 5.89
N THR A 94 22.03 -24.03 5.99
CA THR A 94 21.80 -23.21 7.19
C THR A 94 20.31 -23.04 7.46
N ALA A 95 19.50 -22.72 6.43
CA ALA A 95 18.06 -22.57 6.56
C ALA A 95 17.39 -23.88 7.02
N ARG A 96 17.82 -25.03 6.45
CA ARG A 96 17.36 -26.36 6.86
C ARG A 96 17.63 -26.63 8.34
N TYR A 97 18.89 -26.55 8.77
CA TYR A 97 19.24 -26.87 10.15
C TYR A 97 18.61 -25.92 11.16
N LEU A 98 18.44 -24.63 10.83
CA LEU A 98 17.73 -23.70 11.70
C LEU A 98 16.25 -24.06 11.85
N ALA A 99 15.60 -24.51 10.78
CA ALA A 99 14.22 -24.98 10.84
C ALA A 99 14.09 -26.28 11.64
N GLU A 100 15.00 -27.23 11.43
CA GLU A 100 15.05 -28.48 12.22
C GLU A 100 15.29 -28.21 13.72
N ILE A 101 16.20 -27.30 14.06
CA ILE A 101 16.41 -26.88 15.46
C ILE A 101 15.13 -26.27 16.02
N ARG A 102 14.47 -25.37 15.26
CA ARG A 102 13.22 -24.73 15.68
C ARG A 102 12.09 -25.73 15.92
N GLU A 103 11.97 -26.74 15.05
CA GLU A 103 10.96 -27.81 15.17
C GLU A 103 11.21 -28.68 16.41
N ASN A 104 12.47 -28.94 16.76
CA ASN A 104 12.86 -29.76 17.91
C ASN A 104 12.92 -28.98 19.24
N CYS A 105 12.64 -27.66 19.24
CA CYS A 105 12.68 -26.82 20.43
C CYS A 105 11.31 -26.24 20.77
N GLN A 106 11.03 -26.06 22.06
CA GLN A 106 9.92 -25.20 22.48
C GLN A 106 10.18 -23.76 22.00
N THR A 107 9.13 -22.99 21.73
CA THR A 107 9.24 -21.62 21.18
C THR A 107 10.14 -20.72 22.02
N GLY A 108 10.06 -20.79 23.35
CA GLY A 108 10.92 -20.02 24.25
C GLY A 108 12.41 -20.38 24.11
N THR A 109 12.72 -21.68 24.02
CA THR A 109 14.09 -22.19 23.82
C THR A 109 14.66 -21.75 22.48
N TRP A 110 13.87 -21.79 21.41
CA TRP A 110 14.27 -21.31 20.09
C TRP A 110 14.64 -19.81 20.10
N MET A 111 13.79 -18.98 20.74
CA MET A 111 14.05 -17.55 20.86
C MET A 111 15.32 -17.27 21.68
N ALA A 112 15.48 -17.96 22.81
CA ALA A 112 16.66 -17.85 23.64
C ALA A 112 17.94 -18.28 22.88
N LEU A 113 17.89 -19.32 22.04
CA LEU A 113 19.02 -19.72 21.21
C LEU A 113 19.38 -18.63 20.20
N CYS A 114 18.40 -18.05 19.51
CA CYS A 114 18.61 -16.99 18.54
C CYS A 114 19.26 -15.73 19.16
N GLU A 115 18.96 -15.46 20.42
CA GLU A 115 19.49 -14.31 21.17
C GLU A 115 20.79 -14.64 21.91
N SER A 116 21.05 -15.92 22.16
CA SER A 116 22.34 -16.39 22.65
C SER A 116 23.36 -16.27 21.52
N ASN A 117 24.50 -15.64 21.78
CA ASN A 117 25.61 -15.53 20.81
C ASN A 117 26.29 -16.89 20.47
N LYS A 118 25.54 -18.00 20.53
CA LYS A 118 25.95 -19.35 20.15
C LYS A 118 25.82 -19.59 18.65
N LEU A 119 24.93 -18.86 17.98
CA LEU A 119 24.85 -18.86 16.53
C LEU A 119 25.82 -17.80 15.96
N ASN A 120 26.59 -18.15 14.94
CA ASN A 120 27.44 -17.21 14.19
C ASN A 120 26.64 -16.34 13.19
N ILE A 121 25.33 -16.20 13.42
CA ILE A 121 24.41 -15.40 12.61
C ILE A 121 23.51 -14.60 13.54
N SER A 122 23.03 -13.45 13.09
CA SER A 122 22.14 -12.62 13.90
C SER A 122 20.80 -13.29 14.17
N SER A 123 20.19 -12.99 15.32
CA SER A 123 18.84 -13.44 15.69
C SER A 123 17.80 -13.23 14.59
N SER A 124 17.83 -12.07 13.89
CA SER A 124 16.90 -11.80 12.78
C SER A 124 17.13 -12.78 11.63
N LYS A 125 18.40 -12.92 11.21
CA LYS A 125 18.77 -13.78 10.08
C LYS A 125 18.45 -15.24 10.35
N ALA A 126 18.65 -15.72 11.58
CA ALA A 126 18.31 -17.08 12.00
C ALA A 126 16.81 -17.36 11.85
N ARG A 127 15.97 -16.46 12.37
CA ARG A 127 14.50 -16.58 12.30
C ARG A 127 13.96 -16.48 10.89
N GLU A 128 14.51 -15.56 10.10
CA GLU A 128 14.16 -15.39 8.69
C GLU A 128 14.50 -16.65 7.87
N LEU A 129 15.72 -17.20 8.00
CA LEU A 129 16.12 -18.41 7.28
C LEU A 129 15.29 -19.64 7.66
N ALA A 130 15.02 -19.85 8.96
CA ALA A 130 14.14 -20.93 9.40
C ALA A 130 12.74 -20.81 8.77
N ASN A 131 12.20 -19.59 8.70
CA ASN A 131 10.91 -19.34 8.06
C ASN A 131 10.94 -19.57 6.54
N VAL A 132 12.03 -19.18 5.86
CA VAL A 132 12.24 -19.41 4.42
C VAL A 132 12.21 -20.91 4.11
N TRP A 133 12.95 -21.72 4.89
CA TRP A 133 12.96 -23.17 4.73
C TRP A 133 11.56 -23.74 4.81
N ASP A 134 10.85 -23.45 5.90
CA ASP A 134 9.56 -24.07 6.18
C ASP A 134 8.45 -23.67 5.21
N LYS A 135 8.48 -22.45 4.67
CA LYS A 135 7.39 -21.94 3.86
C LYS A 135 7.50 -22.25 2.37
N TRP A 136 8.70 -22.48 1.85
CA TRP A 136 8.85 -22.77 0.42
C TRP A 136 10.17 -23.44 0.04
N LEU A 137 11.31 -23.09 0.64
CA LEU A 137 12.61 -23.55 0.14
C LEU A 137 12.80 -25.07 0.30
N LYS A 138 12.18 -25.71 1.31
CA LYS A 138 12.22 -27.17 1.48
C LYS A 138 11.49 -27.97 0.38
N HIS A 139 10.62 -27.31 -0.37
CA HIS A 139 9.80 -27.92 -1.42
C HIS A 139 10.29 -27.61 -2.83
N ASP A 140 11.23 -26.67 -3.00
CA ASP A 140 11.70 -26.24 -4.30
C ASP A 140 13.23 -26.40 -4.47
N TYR A 141 13.60 -27.57 -4.99
CA TYR A 141 14.98 -27.93 -5.32
C TYR A 141 15.46 -27.33 -6.64
N THR A 142 14.58 -26.69 -7.41
CA THR A 142 14.93 -26.15 -8.73
C THR A 142 15.58 -24.77 -8.64
N ILE A 143 15.55 -24.14 -7.46
CA ILE A 143 16.20 -22.84 -7.23
C ILE A 143 17.71 -23.01 -7.29
N PRO A 144 18.43 -22.31 -8.19
CA PRO A 144 19.87 -22.37 -8.26
C PRO A 144 20.53 -21.83 -6.98
N GLU A 145 21.62 -22.45 -6.55
CA GLU A 145 22.36 -21.98 -5.36
C GLU A 145 22.87 -20.55 -5.54
N LEU A 146 23.26 -20.17 -6.76
CA LEU A 146 23.72 -18.82 -7.10
C LEU A 146 22.64 -17.76 -6.82
N ALA A 147 21.36 -18.09 -7.07
CA ALA A 147 20.25 -17.18 -6.80
C ALA A 147 20.06 -16.93 -5.29
N LEU A 148 20.40 -17.91 -4.44
CA LEU A 148 20.34 -17.74 -2.99
C LEU A 148 21.43 -16.81 -2.45
N VAL A 149 22.60 -16.77 -3.10
CA VAL A 149 23.71 -15.88 -2.71
C VAL A 149 23.42 -14.43 -3.08
N ASP A 150 22.84 -14.23 -4.26
CA ASP A 150 22.58 -12.90 -4.81
C ASP A 150 21.40 -12.17 -4.14
N VAL A 151 20.64 -12.86 -3.29
CA VAL A 151 19.43 -12.34 -2.68
C VAL A 151 19.56 -12.30 -1.16
N SER A 152 19.21 -11.16 -0.55
CA SER A 152 19.30 -11.01 0.89
C SER A 152 18.35 -11.96 1.62
N THR A 153 18.74 -12.41 2.82
CA THR A 153 17.87 -13.23 3.69
C THR A 153 16.51 -12.57 3.93
N ARG A 154 16.50 -11.25 4.09
CA ARG A 154 15.27 -10.46 4.28
C ARG A 154 14.36 -10.55 3.07
N THR A 155 14.93 -10.46 1.87
CA THR A 155 14.19 -10.60 0.60
C THR A 155 13.63 -12.02 0.46
N LEU A 156 14.40 -13.07 0.77
CA LEU A 156 13.91 -14.46 0.75
C LEU A 156 12.76 -14.65 1.75
N ASN A 157 12.89 -14.08 2.95
CA ASN A 157 11.84 -14.11 3.96
C ASN A 157 10.62 -13.28 3.58
N PHE A 158 10.79 -12.21 2.81
CA PHE A 158 9.69 -11.47 2.23
C PHE A 158 8.89 -12.35 1.27
N VAL A 159 9.54 -13.08 0.36
CA VAL A 159 8.88 -14.08 -0.53
C VAL A 159 8.11 -15.11 0.29
N ALA A 160 8.72 -15.63 1.37
CA ALA A 160 8.08 -16.58 2.27
C ALA A 160 6.78 -16.03 2.91
N ASN A 161 6.65 -14.71 3.07
CA ASN A 161 5.52 -14.06 3.72
C ASN A 161 4.48 -13.47 2.75
N ILE A 162 4.65 -13.66 1.44
CA ILE A 162 3.62 -13.30 0.44
C ILE A 162 2.38 -14.20 0.67
N LYS A 163 1.21 -13.57 0.85
CA LYS A 163 -0.06 -14.27 1.08
C LYS A 163 -0.72 -14.77 -0.20
N ASP A 164 -0.52 -14.05 -1.31
CA ASP A 164 -1.09 -14.39 -2.61
C ASP A 164 -0.20 -15.44 -3.29
N GLU A 165 -0.70 -16.67 -3.41
CA GLU A 165 0.10 -17.79 -3.94
C GLU A 165 0.54 -17.57 -5.39
N GLU A 166 -0.26 -16.91 -6.22
CA GLU A 166 0.13 -16.58 -7.59
C GLU A 166 1.34 -15.65 -7.62
N THR A 167 1.33 -14.60 -6.80
CA THR A 167 2.45 -13.67 -6.67
C THR A 167 3.67 -14.34 -6.05
N LYS A 168 3.47 -15.24 -5.08
CA LYS A 168 4.54 -16.03 -4.48
C LYS A 168 5.20 -16.93 -5.52
N LEU A 169 4.43 -17.64 -6.34
CA LEU A 169 4.94 -18.45 -7.45
C LEU A 169 5.70 -17.61 -8.48
N LYS A 170 5.20 -16.43 -8.85
CA LYS A 170 5.92 -15.49 -9.72
C LYS A 170 7.27 -15.07 -9.13
N ALA A 171 7.29 -14.71 -7.84
CA ALA A 171 8.52 -14.32 -7.14
C ALA A 171 9.54 -15.47 -7.06
N VAL A 172 9.07 -16.69 -6.76
CA VAL A 172 9.90 -17.91 -6.73
C VAL A 172 10.41 -18.25 -8.14
N GLY A 173 9.58 -18.09 -9.17
CA GLY A 173 9.97 -18.29 -10.57
C GLY A 173 11.11 -17.38 -10.99
N LEU A 174 11.08 -16.09 -10.62
CA LEU A 174 12.17 -15.18 -10.92
C LEU A 174 13.49 -15.60 -10.25
N LEU A 175 13.45 -16.18 -9.04
CA LEU A 175 14.63 -16.72 -8.37
C LEU A 175 15.16 -17.96 -9.09
N ARG A 176 14.26 -18.80 -9.61
CA ARG A 176 14.60 -19.98 -10.40
C ARG A 176 15.36 -19.63 -11.67
N ASP A 177 14.96 -18.55 -12.32
CA ASP A 177 15.60 -18.05 -13.54
C ASP A 177 16.98 -17.40 -13.29
N GLY A 178 17.48 -17.42 -12.04
CA GLY A 178 18.78 -16.85 -11.67
C GLY A 178 18.79 -15.32 -11.59
N ASN A 179 17.62 -14.67 -11.62
CA ASN A 179 17.57 -13.21 -11.55
C ASN A 179 17.93 -12.72 -10.15
N LYS A 180 18.77 -11.68 -10.07
CA LYS A 180 18.97 -10.94 -8.82
C LYS A 180 17.73 -10.12 -8.51
N ILE A 181 17.06 -10.46 -7.41
CA ILE A 181 15.83 -9.78 -6.99
C ILE A 181 16.07 -8.97 -5.72
N SER A 182 15.78 -7.67 -5.78
CA SER A 182 15.73 -6.80 -4.60
C SER A 182 14.32 -6.79 -3.99
N GLU A 183 14.23 -6.41 -2.70
CA GLU A 183 12.94 -6.24 -2.02
C GLU A 183 12.03 -5.23 -2.76
N ASP A 184 12.60 -4.17 -3.34
CA ASP A 184 11.84 -3.17 -4.10
C ASP A 184 11.29 -3.72 -5.43
N LYS A 185 12.06 -4.57 -6.12
CA LYS A 185 11.57 -5.28 -7.31
C LYS A 185 10.40 -6.21 -6.95
N LEU A 186 10.48 -6.93 -5.82
CA LEU A 186 9.35 -7.75 -5.34
C LEU A 186 8.13 -6.91 -4.96
N LYS A 187 8.34 -5.76 -4.31
CA LYS A 187 7.26 -4.82 -4.01
C LYS A 187 6.61 -4.25 -5.26
N ALA A 188 7.36 -4.06 -6.35
CA ALA A 188 6.80 -3.65 -7.63
C ALA A 188 5.87 -4.73 -8.20
N ILE A 189 6.29 -6.00 -8.18
CA ILE A 189 5.47 -7.14 -8.62
C ILE A 189 4.18 -7.24 -7.78
N LEU A 190 4.26 -7.02 -6.46
CA LEU A 190 3.08 -6.97 -5.59
C LEU A 190 2.17 -5.76 -5.86
N LYS A 191 2.74 -4.64 -6.32
CA LYS A 191 1.99 -3.43 -6.66
C LYS A 191 1.31 -3.51 -8.03
N GLU A 192 1.81 -4.34 -8.95
CA GLU A 192 1.18 -4.54 -10.27
C GLU A 192 -0.25 -5.12 -10.16
N LYS A 193 -0.62 -5.75 -9.04
CA LYS A 193 -2.02 -6.16 -8.76
C LYS A 193 -2.97 -5.01 -8.35
N LYS A 194 -2.54 -3.74 -8.38
CA LYS A 194 -3.39 -2.56 -8.11
C LYS A 194 -3.60 -1.64 -9.31
N THR A 195 -3.38 -2.09 -10.55
CA THR A 195 -4.13 -1.48 -11.66
C THR A 195 -5.52 -2.08 -11.65
N ALA A 196 -6.47 -1.29 -11.13
CA ALA A 196 -7.90 -1.55 -11.24
C ALA A 196 -8.20 -2.12 -12.64
N THR A 197 -8.87 -3.27 -12.69
CA THR A 197 -9.37 -3.82 -13.95
C THR A 197 -10.16 -2.75 -14.68
N ASP A 198 -10.26 -2.81 -16.01
CA ASP A 198 -11.01 -1.79 -16.76
C ASP A 198 -12.48 -1.70 -16.28
N GLU A 199 -13.03 -2.79 -15.74
CA GLU A 199 -14.31 -2.81 -15.02
C GLU A 199 -14.31 -1.99 -13.72
N GLU A 200 -13.26 -2.07 -12.90
CA GLU A 200 -13.15 -1.28 -11.67
C GLU A 200 -12.95 0.20 -11.95
N LYS A 201 -12.19 0.54 -13.00
CA LYS A 201 -12.09 1.93 -13.49
C LYS A 201 -13.43 2.43 -14.03
N ALA A 202 -14.17 1.60 -14.76
CA ALA A 202 -15.51 1.92 -15.26
C ALA A 202 -16.50 2.12 -14.10
N LYS A 203 -16.47 1.25 -13.08
CA LYS A 203 -17.30 1.39 -11.86
C LYS A 203 -16.95 2.64 -11.05
N ALA A 204 -15.66 2.96 -10.91
CA ALA A 204 -15.23 4.18 -10.23
C ALA A 204 -15.64 5.45 -10.99
N LYS A 205 -15.58 5.42 -12.33
CA LYS A 205 -16.04 6.52 -13.18
C LYS A 205 -17.56 6.69 -13.09
N LEU A 206 -18.33 5.61 -13.20
CA LEU A 206 -19.79 5.62 -13.02
C LEU A 206 -20.19 6.10 -11.63
N LYS A 207 -19.48 5.69 -10.57
CA LYS A 207 -19.75 6.14 -9.21
C LYS A 207 -19.47 7.64 -9.05
N LYS A 208 -18.41 8.13 -9.68
CA LYS A 208 -18.06 9.57 -9.67
C LYS A 208 -19.09 10.41 -10.45
N GLU A 209 -19.55 9.91 -11.60
CA GLU A 209 -20.65 10.50 -12.37
C GLU A 209 -21.97 10.47 -11.58
N LEU A 210 -22.25 9.38 -10.86
CA LEU A 210 -23.42 9.26 -9.98
C LEU A 210 -23.35 10.27 -8.82
N ASP A 211 -22.20 10.37 -8.16
CA ASP A 211 -21.96 11.32 -7.07
C ASP A 211 -22.01 12.78 -7.56
N GLU A 212 -21.61 13.05 -8.80
CA GLU A 212 -21.73 14.37 -9.45
C GLU A 212 -23.19 14.71 -9.81
N ILE A 213 -23.96 13.74 -10.30
CA ILE A 213 -25.42 13.87 -10.51
C ILE A 213 -26.15 14.08 -9.18
N GLU A 214 -25.74 13.38 -8.13
CA GLU A 214 -26.33 13.51 -6.79
C GLU A 214 -25.92 14.81 -6.08
N LYS A 215 -24.73 15.34 -6.41
CA LYS A 215 -24.26 16.67 -6.00
C LYS A 215 -24.77 17.82 -6.87
N ASP A 216 -25.46 17.54 -7.97
CA ASP A 216 -26.05 18.59 -8.81
C ASP A 216 -27.18 19.28 -8.02
N ALA A 217 -26.76 20.29 -7.25
CA ALA A 217 -27.51 21.03 -6.25
C ALA A 217 -28.75 21.76 -6.83
N SER A 218 -28.92 21.74 -8.16
CA SER A 218 -30.07 22.33 -8.86
C SER A 218 -31.40 21.66 -8.45
N LEU A 219 -31.43 20.36 -8.19
CA LEU A 219 -32.66 19.64 -7.82
C LEU A 219 -33.11 19.89 -6.39
N THR A 220 -32.17 20.01 -5.44
CA THR A 220 -32.52 20.27 -4.03
C THR A 220 -32.92 21.72 -3.77
N ASP A 221 -32.29 22.68 -4.45
CA ASP A 221 -32.65 24.09 -4.30
C ASP A 221 -33.90 24.48 -5.09
N TYR A 222 -34.13 23.90 -6.27
CA TYR A 222 -35.41 24.06 -6.98
C TYR A 222 -36.56 23.42 -6.19
N SER A 223 -36.36 22.25 -5.60
CA SER A 223 -37.36 21.60 -4.73
C SER A 223 -37.70 22.45 -3.49
N LYS A 224 -36.71 23.08 -2.85
CA LYS A 224 -36.94 24.03 -1.75
C LYS A 224 -37.73 25.26 -2.21
N LEU A 225 -37.39 25.82 -3.38
CA LEU A 225 -38.07 26.98 -3.95
C LEU A 225 -39.55 26.68 -4.27
N VAL A 226 -39.80 25.52 -4.89
CA VAL A 226 -41.15 25.05 -5.21
C VAL A 226 -41.96 24.82 -3.93
N LYS A 227 -41.39 24.15 -2.91
CA LYS A 227 -42.06 23.98 -1.61
C LYS A 227 -42.40 25.31 -0.93
N LYS A 228 -41.51 26.31 -1.02
CA LYS A 228 -41.76 27.64 -0.47
C LYS A 228 -42.90 28.36 -1.21
N SER A 229 -42.92 28.25 -2.55
CA SER A 229 -43.98 28.80 -3.40
C SER A 229 -45.35 28.16 -3.13
N ILE A 230 -45.38 26.83 -2.97
CA ILE A 230 -46.61 26.08 -2.62
C ILE A 230 -47.15 26.55 -1.27
N LYS A 231 -46.31 26.59 -0.23
CA LYS A 231 -46.73 27.08 1.11
C LYS A 231 -47.28 28.51 1.09
N GLN A 232 -46.65 29.40 0.31
CA GLN A 232 -47.13 30.77 0.17
C GLN A 232 -48.49 30.84 -0.53
N SER A 233 -48.71 29.98 -1.52
CA SER A 233 -49.97 29.87 -2.25
C SER A 233 -51.08 29.27 -1.38
N GLU A 234 -50.78 28.22 -0.62
CA GLU A 234 -51.69 27.63 0.38
C GLU A 234 -52.10 28.64 1.45
N PHE A 235 -51.15 29.43 1.95
CA PHE A 235 -51.45 30.49 2.91
C PHE A 235 -52.40 31.54 2.32
N LYS A 236 -52.16 32.01 1.09
CA LYS A 236 -53.07 32.95 0.41
C LYS A 236 -54.46 32.35 0.21
N LEU A 237 -54.54 31.08 -0.22
CA LEU A 237 -55.80 30.36 -0.37
C LEU A 237 -56.55 30.24 0.95
N SER A 238 -55.87 30.00 2.07
CA SER A 238 -56.49 29.92 3.40
C SER A 238 -57.12 31.24 3.85
N GLN A 239 -56.64 32.38 3.35
CA GLN A 239 -57.17 33.71 3.67
C GLN A 239 -58.34 34.13 2.77
N MET A 240 -58.50 33.51 1.59
CA MET A 240 -59.55 33.89 0.63
C MET A 240 -60.97 33.73 1.20
N PRO A 241 -61.34 32.64 1.92
CA PRO A 241 -62.69 32.48 2.45
C PRO A 241 -63.13 33.62 3.39
N ALA A 242 -62.23 34.09 4.26
CA ALA A 242 -62.52 35.20 5.17
C ALA A 242 -62.73 36.51 4.39
N ARG A 243 -61.92 36.75 3.36
CA ARG A 243 -62.05 37.93 2.49
C ARG A 243 -63.32 37.88 1.65
N ILE A 244 -63.69 36.71 1.13
CA ILE A 244 -64.95 36.46 0.42
C ILE A 244 -66.13 36.75 1.35
N LYS A 245 -66.14 36.22 2.58
CA LYS A 245 -67.20 36.50 3.55
C LYS A 245 -67.35 37.99 3.86
N LYS A 246 -66.21 38.70 4.01
CA LYS A 246 -66.23 40.14 4.26
C LYS A 246 -66.84 40.91 3.07
N LEU A 247 -66.42 40.59 1.85
CA LEU A 247 -66.97 41.22 0.64
C LEU A 247 -68.44 40.87 0.42
N GLN A 248 -68.88 39.65 0.75
CA GLN A 248 -70.29 39.27 0.70
C GLN A 248 -71.13 40.10 1.68
N GLN A 249 -70.60 40.34 2.88
CA GLN A 249 -71.26 41.18 3.88
C GLN A 249 -71.34 42.65 3.41
N GLU A 250 -70.24 43.21 2.90
CA GLU A 250 -70.18 44.57 2.35
C GLU A 250 -71.16 44.74 1.17
N ASN A 251 -71.25 43.75 0.27
CA ASN A 251 -72.21 43.78 -0.84
C ASN A 251 -73.66 43.76 -0.35
N LYS A 252 -73.99 42.94 0.66
CA LYS A 252 -75.33 42.90 1.25
C LYS A 252 -75.72 44.25 1.86
N GLU A 253 -74.80 44.90 2.58
CA GLU A 253 -75.04 46.22 3.16
C GLU A 253 -75.23 47.31 2.09
N LEU A 254 -74.51 47.21 0.97
CA LEU A 254 -74.69 48.11 -0.16
C LEU A 254 -76.03 47.88 -0.87
N GLU A 255 -76.47 46.63 -1.03
CA GLU A 255 -77.79 46.30 -1.56
C GLU A 255 -78.91 46.87 -0.68
N GLU A 256 -78.83 46.69 0.64
CA GLU A 256 -79.82 47.24 1.59
C GLU A 256 -79.87 48.78 1.52
N LYS A 257 -78.72 49.45 1.38
CA LYS A 257 -78.67 50.91 1.19
C LYS A 257 -79.24 51.34 -0.16
N LEU A 258 -78.98 50.58 -1.21
CA LEU A 258 -79.49 50.86 -2.55
C LEU A 258 -81.01 50.75 -2.58
N ASP A 259 -81.58 49.72 -1.94
CA ASP A 259 -83.02 49.54 -1.84
C ASP A 259 -83.68 50.64 -1.00
N ALA A 260 -83.07 51.03 0.13
CA ALA A 260 -83.56 52.15 0.93
C ALA A 260 -83.58 53.47 0.13
N LEU A 261 -82.55 53.72 -0.70
CA LEU A 261 -82.50 54.89 -1.57
C LEU A 261 -83.54 54.82 -2.71
N LYS A 262 -83.78 53.64 -3.29
CA LYS A 262 -84.83 53.45 -4.30
C LYS A 262 -86.22 53.70 -3.72
N GLU A 263 -86.50 53.22 -2.51
CA GLU A 263 -87.78 53.49 -1.83
C GLU A 263 -87.90 54.97 -1.44
N ALA A 264 -86.81 55.63 -1.03
CA ALA A 264 -86.81 57.08 -0.76
C ALA A 264 -86.96 57.95 -2.02
N ALA A 265 -86.62 57.40 -3.19
CA ALA A 265 -86.79 58.06 -4.49
C ALA A 265 -88.20 57.87 -5.08
N LYS A 266 -89.00 56.95 -4.54
CA LYS A 266 -90.46 56.95 -4.77
C LYS A 266 -91.06 58.12 -3.96
N GLY A 267 -92.05 58.80 -4.52
CA GLY A 267 -92.47 60.15 -4.11
C GLY A 267 -92.70 60.39 -2.60
N PRO A 268 -92.76 61.67 -2.18
CA PRO A 268 -92.66 62.09 -0.77
C PRO A 268 -93.72 61.51 0.20
N GLU A 269 -94.83 60.97 -0.30
CA GLU A 269 -95.82 60.26 0.52
C GLU A 269 -95.41 58.81 0.84
N GLU A 270 -94.80 58.10 -0.09
CA GLU A 270 -94.41 56.69 0.09
C GLU A 270 -93.16 56.56 0.99
N ALA A 271 -92.23 57.51 0.88
CA ALA A 271 -91.06 57.59 1.75
C ALA A 271 -91.43 57.82 3.23
N LYS A 272 -92.48 58.60 3.52
CA LYS A 272 -92.99 58.83 4.89
C LYS A 272 -93.60 57.54 5.47
N ALA A 273 -94.40 56.83 4.69
CA ALA A 273 -95.00 55.56 5.11
C ALA A 273 -93.95 54.47 5.39
N TYR A 274 -92.88 54.41 4.59
CA TYR A 274 -91.79 53.45 4.80
C TYR A 274 -90.95 53.75 6.06
N ILE A 275 -90.62 55.03 6.31
CA ILE A 275 -89.90 55.45 7.53
C ILE A 275 -90.72 55.15 8.78
N GLU A 276 -92.04 55.35 8.74
CA GLU A 276 -92.93 55.04 9.86
C GLU A 276 -93.02 53.53 10.12
N LYS A 277 -93.07 52.72 9.06
CA LYS A 277 -93.02 51.25 9.16
C LYS A 277 -91.69 50.74 9.72
N ILE A 278 -90.56 51.33 9.32
CA ILE A 278 -89.23 51.01 9.89
C ILE A 278 -89.18 51.38 11.38
N ARG A 279 -89.69 52.55 11.77
CA ARG A 279 -89.75 52.95 13.19
C ARG A 279 -90.59 52.00 14.02
N ALA A 280 -91.76 51.61 13.53
CA ALA A 280 -92.62 50.63 14.21
C ALA A 280 -91.93 49.27 14.36
N THR A 281 -91.22 48.81 13.33
CA THR A 281 -90.51 47.52 13.37
C THR A 281 -89.28 47.57 14.30
N ALA A 282 -88.59 48.70 14.36
CA ALA A 282 -87.48 48.93 15.29
C ALA A 282 -87.95 49.04 16.75
N GLN A 283 -89.16 49.56 16.98
CA GLN A 283 -89.77 49.67 18.30
C GLN A 283 -90.26 48.30 18.79
N ALA A 284 -90.89 47.50 17.93
CA ALA A 284 -91.27 46.11 18.24
C ALA A 284 -90.06 45.24 18.60
N LYS A 285 -88.93 45.35 17.86
CA LYS A 285 -87.68 44.63 18.20
C LYS A 285 -87.08 45.08 19.54
N ARG A 286 -87.23 46.36 19.91
CA ARG A 286 -86.79 46.87 21.23
C ARG A 286 -87.68 46.37 22.36
N GLU A 287 -88.97 46.20 22.10
CA GLU A 287 -89.92 45.67 23.08
C GLU A 287 -89.73 44.16 23.30
N GLU A 288 -89.52 43.36 22.24
CA GLU A 288 -89.20 41.94 22.34
C GLU A 288 -87.89 41.69 23.11
N THR A 289 -86.85 42.49 22.85
CA THR A 289 -85.58 42.39 23.59
C THR A 289 -85.68 42.89 25.03
N SER A 290 -86.67 43.74 25.36
CA SER A 290 -86.96 44.15 26.74
C SER A 290 -87.76 43.11 27.53
N PHE A 291 -88.67 42.38 26.86
CA PHE A 291 -89.46 41.30 27.45
C PHE A 291 -88.60 40.05 27.73
N ALA A 292 -87.65 39.73 26.84
CA ALA A 292 -86.71 38.62 27.03
C ALA A 292 -85.72 38.81 28.21
N ARG A 293 -85.67 39.99 28.85
CA ARG A 293 -84.82 40.27 30.04
C ARG A 293 -85.58 40.28 31.37
N LYS A 294 -86.90 40.06 31.39
CA LYS A 294 -87.73 40.08 32.61
C LYS A 294 -88.44 38.76 32.93
N GLY A 295 -88.11 37.67 32.23
CA GLY A 295 -88.43 36.29 32.62
C GLY A 295 -87.18 35.56 33.06
#